data_AF-A0A522SQF9-F1
#
_entry.id   AF-A0A522SQF9-F1
#
_cell.length_a   1.000
_cell.length_b   1.000
_cell.length_c   1.000
_cell.angle_alpha   90.00
_cell.angle_beta   90.00
_cell.angle_gamma   90.00
#
_symmetry.space_group_name_H-M   'P 1'
#
loop_
_entity.id
_entity.type
_entity.pdbx_description
1 polymer ?
#
loop_
_entity_poly.entity_id
_entity_poly.type
_entity_poly.pdbx_seq_one_letter_code
_entity_poly.pdbx_strand_id
1 'polypeptide(L)'
;MSDLRLLAPSLGSATLKAATYHLARSDHADAAHLSKPARIETPIQGGADQPFDALLQGLPTDGHVPDVVVHRIVHGGDLAHGCELDDVPLAQLDALAMLAPPHQPAAFALARETRMRWPAARHGVAFDTSFHATLAQLLAATRTVSTPTQPASVEPA
;
A
#
# COMPACT_ATOMS: atom_id res chain seq x y z
N MET A 1 -22.74 18.55 -2.91
CA MET A 1 -21.68 17.82 -2.17
C MET A 1 -21.52 16.48 -2.83
N SER A 2 -20.31 16.11 -3.27
CA SER A 2 -20.09 14.89 -4.08
C SER A 2 -19.71 13.71 -3.22
N ASP A 3 -20.42 12.58 -3.41
CA ASP A 3 -19.95 11.27 -2.95
C ASP A 3 -18.60 10.96 -3.61
N LEU A 4 -17.63 10.51 -2.82
CA LEU A 4 -16.33 10.08 -3.32
C LEU A 4 -16.34 8.57 -3.55
N ARG A 5 -15.82 8.14 -4.70
CA ARG A 5 -15.59 6.73 -5.03
C ARG A 5 -14.15 6.38 -4.78
N LEU A 6 -13.93 5.40 -3.92
CA LEU A 6 -12.62 4.90 -3.58
C LEU A 6 -12.45 3.50 -4.17
N LEU A 7 -11.28 3.25 -4.74
CA LEU A 7 -10.86 1.94 -5.21
C LEU A 7 -9.60 1.52 -4.43
N ALA A 8 -9.61 0.32 -3.87
CA ALA A 8 -8.47 -0.26 -3.17
C ALA A 8 -8.07 -1.58 -3.85
N PRO A 9 -7.17 -1.53 -4.87
CA PRO A 9 -6.66 -2.72 -5.52
C PRO A 9 -5.38 -3.21 -4.84
N SER A 10 -5.15 -4.52 -4.84
CA SER A 10 -3.91 -5.13 -4.35
C SER A 10 -3.55 -6.34 -5.20
N LEU A 11 -2.32 -6.36 -5.72
CA LEU A 11 -1.79 -7.46 -6.51
C LEU A 11 -0.96 -8.39 -5.62
N GLY A 12 -1.35 -9.66 -5.54
CA GLY A 12 -0.56 -10.74 -4.95
C GLY A 12 0.17 -11.55 -6.01
N SER A 13 0.80 -12.66 -5.60
CA SER A 13 1.53 -13.55 -6.51
C SER A 13 0.62 -14.36 -7.45
N ALA A 14 -0.63 -14.58 -7.06
CA ALA A 14 -1.58 -15.41 -7.81
C ALA A 14 -2.94 -14.74 -8.04
N THR A 15 -3.25 -13.66 -7.30
CA THR A 15 -4.57 -13.01 -7.38
C THR A 15 -4.46 -11.49 -7.34
N LEU A 16 -5.30 -10.85 -8.14
CA LEU A 16 -5.65 -9.44 -7.98
C LEU A 16 -6.90 -9.37 -7.11
N LYS A 17 -6.83 -8.64 -6.01
CA LYS A 17 -7.98 -8.30 -5.17
C LYS A 17 -8.31 -6.85 -5.35
N ALA A 18 -9.59 -6.51 -5.34
CA ALA A 18 -10.02 -5.12 -5.33
C ALA A 18 -11.31 -4.94 -4.56
N ALA A 19 -11.44 -3.77 -3.95
CA ALA A 19 -12.65 -3.32 -3.29
C ALA A 19 -12.98 -1.88 -3.69
N THR A 20 -14.25 -1.59 -3.96
CA THR A 20 -14.74 -0.21 -4.17
C THR A 20 -15.63 0.23 -3.03
N TYR A 21 -15.53 1.50 -2.66
CA TYR A 21 -16.28 2.12 -1.57
C TYR A 21 -16.88 3.43 -2.04
N HIS A 22 -18.06 3.77 -1.50
CA HIS A 22 -18.64 5.10 -1.64
C HIS A 22 -18.56 5.81 -0.30
N LEU A 23 -18.00 7.01 -0.31
CA LEU A 23 -17.90 7.86 0.86
C LEU A 23 -18.86 9.03 0.71
N ALA A 24 -19.97 8.96 1.44
CA ALA A 24 -20.92 10.05 1.55
C ALA A 24 -20.53 10.93 2.75
N ARG A 25 -20.27 12.22 2.51
CA ARG A 25 -20.10 13.19 3.60
C ARG A 25 -21.47 13.61 4.12
N SER A 26 -21.74 13.37 5.41
CA SER A 26 -22.91 13.95 6.07
C SER A 26 -22.69 15.44 6.35
N ASP A 27 -23.76 16.23 6.23
CA ASP A 27 -23.77 17.65 6.62
C ASP A 27 -23.64 17.85 8.14
N HIS A 28 -23.90 16.80 8.93
CA HIS A 28 -23.89 16.85 10.39
C HIS A 28 -22.95 15.77 10.93
N ALA A 29 -21.96 16.22 11.72
CA ALA A 29 -20.87 15.49 12.35
C ALA A 29 -19.75 14.97 11.42
N ASP A 30 -18.51 15.05 11.91
CA ASP A 30 -17.22 14.65 11.30
C ASP A 30 -17.11 13.18 10.83
N ALA A 31 -18.22 12.43 10.78
CA ALA A 31 -18.26 11.03 10.43
C ALA A 31 -18.73 10.85 8.98
N ALA A 32 -17.78 10.73 8.06
CA ALA A 32 -18.10 10.33 6.70
C ALA A 32 -18.62 8.87 6.69
N HIS A 33 -19.71 8.62 5.97
CA HIS A 33 -20.31 7.28 5.87
C HIS A 33 -19.70 6.51 4.71
N LEU A 34 -19.04 5.40 5.03
CA LEU A 34 -18.46 4.50 4.04
C LEU A 34 -19.45 3.35 3.76
N SER A 35 -19.84 3.19 2.50
CA SER A 35 -20.73 2.11 2.10
C SER A 35 -20.05 0.73 2.16
N LYS A 36 -20.86 -0.34 2.22
CA LYS A 36 -20.35 -1.72 2.12
C LYS A 36 -19.66 -1.89 0.76
N PRO A 37 -18.42 -2.40 0.73
CA PRO A 37 -17.69 -2.47 -0.52
C PRO A 37 -18.22 -3.57 -1.44
N ALA A 38 -18.19 -3.31 -2.76
CA ALA A 38 -18.13 -4.36 -3.75
C ALA A 38 -16.70 -4.90 -3.79
N ARG A 39 -16.53 -6.23 -3.87
CA ARG A 39 -15.21 -6.88 -3.80
C ARG A 39 -15.09 -7.93 -4.89
N ILE A 40 -13.91 -8.01 -5.49
CA ILE A 40 -13.55 -9.07 -6.41
C ILE A 40 -12.21 -9.69 -6.03
N GLU A 41 -12.04 -10.93 -6.45
CA GLU A 41 -10.75 -11.62 -6.48
C GLU A 41 -10.63 -12.32 -7.82
N THR A 42 -9.62 -11.94 -8.58
CA THR A 42 -9.40 -12.43 -9.94
C THR A 42 -8.05 -13.13 -10.00
N PRO A 43 -7.99 -14.39 -10.46
CA PRO A 43 -6.72 -15.07 -10.69
C PRO A 43 -5.86 -14.34 -11.72
N ILE A 44 -4.56 -14.27 -11.47
CA ILE A 44 -3.56 -13.82 -12.44
C ILE A 44 -3.29 -15.01 -13.37
N GLN A 45 -3.61 -14.89 -14.64
CA GLN A 45 -3.53 -15.98 -15.61
C GLN A 45 -2.20 -16.03 -16.38
N GLY A 46 -1.34 -14.99 -16.29
CA GLY A 46 -0.15 -14.85 -17.12
C GLY A 46 1.20 -14.75 -16.40
N GLY A 47 1.27 -14.98 -15.08
CA GLY A 47 2.50 -14.75 -14.31
C GLY A 47 2.89 -13.26 -14.29
N ALA A 48 4.18 -12.96 -14.20
CA ALA A 48 4.70 -11.59 -14.11
C ALA A 48 4.44 -10.72 -15.36
N ASP A 49 4.23 -11.34 -16.53
CA ASP A 49 4.09 -10.66 -17.82
C ASP A 49 2.63 -10.40 -18.22
N GLN A 50 1.66 -10.67 -17.33
CA GLN A 50 0.26 -10.41 -17.64
C GLN A 50 0.02 -8.91 -17.87
N PRO A 51 -0.60 -8.51 -19.00
CA PRO A 51 -0.87 -7.11 -19.28
C PRO A 51 -1.82 -6.52 -18.24
N PHE A 52 -1.42 -5.39 -17.64
CA PHE A 52 -2.21 -4.70 -16.64
C PHE A 52 -3.55 -4.19 -17.18
N ASP A 53 -3.66 -3.88 -18.47
CA ASP A 53 -4.92 -3.38 -19.04
C ASP A 53 -6.08 -4.36 -18.82
N ALA A 54 -5.87 -5.65 -19.07
CA ALA A 54 -6.89 -6.68 -18.81
C ALA A 54 -7.23 -6.82 -17.31
N LEU A 55 -6.23 -6.69 -16.44
CA LEU A 55 -6.42 -6.71 -14.99
C LEU A 55 -7.23 -5.50 -14.52
N LEU A 56 -6.92 -4.31 -15.03
CA LEU A 56 -7.59 -3.06 -14.67
C LEU A 56 -9.03 -2.99 -15.21
N GLN A 57 -9.29 -3.55 -16.40
CA GLN A 57 -10.64 -3.66 -16.95
C GLN A 57 -11.56 -4.54 -16.08
N GLY A 58 -11.01 -5.54 -15.39
CA GLY A 58 -11.76 -6.42 -14.51
C GLY A 58 -12.15 -5.80 -13.16
N LEU A 59 -11.65 -4.60 -12.83
CA LEU A 59 -11.87 -3.97 -11.51
C LEU A 59 -13.33 -3.53 -11.31
N PRO A 60 -13.87 -3.60 -10.08
CA PRO A 60 -15.29 -3.40 -9.80
C PRO A 60 -15.65 -1.91 -9.73
N THR A 61 -15.43 -1.21 -10.83
CA THR A 61 -15.62 0.24 -10.97
C THR A 61 -17.00 0.62 -11.53
N ASP A 62 -17.80 -0.37 -11.96
CA ASP A 62 -19.12 -0.18 -12.57
C ASP A 62 -19.11 0.85 -13.72
N GLY A 63 -18.02 0.90 -14.49
CA GLY A 63 -17.82 1.83 -15.60
C GLY A 63 -17.48 3.27 -15.20
N HIS A 64 -17.29 3.53 -13.91
CA HIS A 64 -16.98 4.86 -13.38
C HIS A 64 -15.48 5.05 -13.09
N VAL A 65 -14.99 6.27 -13.28
CA VAL A 65 -13.64 6.64 -12.85
C VAL A 65 -13.63 6.82 -11.32
N PRO A 66 -12.70 6.20 -10.58
CA PRO A 66 -12.57 6.41 -9.15
C PRO A 66 -12.05 7.83 -8.86
N ASP A 67 -12.52 8.42 -7.75
CA ASP A 67 -12.04 9.72 -7.28
C ASP A 67 -10.72 9.55 -6.48
N VAL A 68 -10.56 8.40 -5.82
CA VAL A 68 -9.36 8.03 -5.05
C VAL A 68 -9.00 6.56 -5.31
N VAL A 69 -7.70 6.28 -5.48
CA VAL A 69 -7.15 4.93 -5.53
C VAL A 69 -6.15 4.74 -4.39
N VAL A 70 -6.33 3.72 -3.55
CA VAL A 70 -5.45 3.43 -2.41
C VAL A 70 -4.68 2.14 -2.63
N HIS A 71 -3.35 2.25 -2.66
CA HIS A 71 -2.43 1.14 -2.90
C HIS A 71 -1.94 0.56 -1.59
N ARG A 72 -2.09 -0.75 -1.40
CA ARG A 72 -1.50 -1.46 -0.26
C ARG A 72 -0.02 -1.72 -0.52
N ILE A 73 0.83 -1.19 0.34
CA ILE A 73 2.29 -1.40 0.33
C ILE A 73 2.68 -2.19 1.58
N VAL A 74 3.50 -3.22 1.42
CA VAL A 74 3.84 -4.10 2.56
C VAL A 74 4.73 -3.38 3.57
N HIS A 75 5.75 -2.66 3.13
CA HIS A 75 6.74 -2.07 4.04
C HIS A 75 7.03 -0.61 3.69
N GLY A 76 6.63 0.33 4.55
CA GLY A 76 6.84 1.77 4.33
C GLY A 76 8.23 2.30 4.64
N GLY A 77 9.09 1.48 5.26
CA GLY A 77 10.41 1.93 5.73
C GLY A 77 10.21 2.95 6.85
N ASP A 78 10.78 4.14 6.68
CA ASP A 78 10.62 5.25 7.63
C ASP A 78 9.27 5.98 7.50
N LEU A 79 8.46 5.64 6.49
CA LEU A 79 7.12 6.20 6.32
C LEU A 79 6.18 5.58 7.36
N ALA A 80 5.96 6.33 8.45
CA ALA A 80 5.17 5.90 9.59
C ALA A 80 3.66 5.83 9.30
N HIS A 81 3.16 6.59 8.32
CA HIS A 81 1.74 6.70 8.00
C HIS A 81 1.49 6.66 6.49
N GLY A 82 0.27 6.28 6.11
CA GLY A 82 -0.19 6.43 4.73
C GLY A 82 -0.18 7.90 4.29
N CYS A 83 0.12 8.13 3.02
CA CYS A 83 0.27 9.45 2.42
C CYS A 83 -0.24 9.44 0.97
N GLU A 84 -0.32 10.61 0.34
CA GLU A 84 -0.50 10.65 -1.11
C GLU A 84 0.74 10.07 -1.78
N LEU A 85 0.52 9.30 -2.84
CA LEU A 85 1.60 8.71 -3.64
C LEU A 85 2.48 9.80 -4.27
N ASP A 86 1.90 10.97 -4.57
CA ASP A 86 2.59 12.12 -5.17
C ASP A 86 3.53 12.81 -4.18
N ASP A 87 3.29 12.65 -2.88
CA ASP A 87 4.15 13.18 -1.83
C ASP A 87 5.38 12.30 -1.59
N VAL A 88 5.42 11.07 -2.16
CA VAL A 88 6.54 10.14 -2.01
C VAL A 88 7.44 10.19 -3.24
N PRO A 89 8.72 10.60 -3.11
CA PRO A 89 9.67 10.55 -4.21
C PRO A 89 9.75 9.13 -4.79
N LEU A 90 9.71 9.01 -6.12
CA LEU A 90 9.73 7.71 -6.80
C LEU A 90 10.96 6.86 -6.43
N ALA A 91 12.11 7.51 -6.25
CA ALA A 91 13.33 6.86 -5.80
C ALA A 91 13.19 6.25 -4.38
N GLN A 92 12.41 6.88 -3.51
CA GLN A 92 12.12 6.36 -2.17
C GLN A 92 11.23 5.12 -2.27
N LEU A 93 10.19 5.13 -3.12
CA LEU A 93 9.36 3.95 -3.37
C LEU A 93 10.18 2.80 -3.94
N ASP A 94 11.04 3.06 -4.93
CA ASP A 94 11.88 2.03 -5.54
C ASP A 94 12.88 1.43 -4.51
N ALA A 95 13.42 2.26 -3.61
CA ALA A 95 14.27 1.79 -2.51
C ALA A 95 13.51 0.89 -1.53
N LEU A 96 12.21 1.11 -1.32
CA LEU A 96 11.41 0.23 -0.46
C LEU A 96 11.32 -1.18 -1.01
N ALA A 97 11.43 -1.41 -2.33
CA ALA A 97 11.26 -2.73 -2.95
C ALA A 97 12.09 -3.84 -2.28
N MET A 98 13.31 -3.51 -1.84
CA MET A 98 14.21 -4.46 -1.16
C MET A 98 13.70 -4.95 0.21
N LEU A 99 12.79 -4.22 0.85
CA LEU A 99 12.23 -4.55 2.17
C LEU A 99 11.14 -5.63 2.09
N ALA A 100 10.57 -5.85 0.91
CA ALA A 100 9.65 -6.97 0.65
C ALA A 100 9.75 -7.40 -0.82
N PRO A 101 10.87 -8.02 -1.23
CA PRO A 101 11.16 -8.35 -2.62
C PRO A 101 10.08 -9.14 -3.36
N PRO A 102 9.39 -10.13 -2.74
CA PRO A 102 8.37 -10.89 -3.46
C PRO A 102 7.03 -10.16 -3.62
N HIS A 103 6.84 -8.99 -3.01
CA HIS A 103 5.53 -8.33 -2.93
C HIS A 103 5.53 -6.92 -3.52
N GLN A 104 6.53 -6.11 -3.18
CA GLN A 104 6.52 -4.69 -3.48
C GLN A 104 6.69 -4.34 -4.96
N PRO A 105 7.54 -5.01 -5.75
CA PRO A 105 7.64 -4.71 -7.18
C PRO A 105 6.29 -4.79 -7.90
N ALA A 106 5.48 -5.82 -7.59
CA ALA A 106 4.15 -5.99 -8.15
C ALA A 106 3.17 -4.89 -7.67
N ALA A 107 3.24 -4.50 -6.40
CA ALA A 107 2.43 -3.42 -5.85
C ALA A 107 2.76 -2.05 -6.49
N PHE A 108 4.05 -1.76 -6.72
CA PHE A 108 4.48 -0.53 -7.37
C PHE A 108 4.14 -0.50 -8.86
N ALA A 109 4.24 -1.63 -9.56
CA ALA A 109 3.77 -1.75 -10.93
C ALA A 109 2.27 -1.43 -11.03
N LEU A 110 1.44 -2.02 -10.16
CA LEU A 110 0.01 -1.72 -10.09
C LEU A 110 -0.26 -0.23 -9.80
N ALA A 111 0.49 0.38 -8.88
CA ALA A 111 0.35 1.80 -8.57
C ALA A 111 0.66 2.70 -9.77
N ARG A 112 1.72 2.39 -10.53
CA ARG A 112 2.09 3.11 -11.76
C ARG A 112 1.01 2.95 -12.83
N GLU A 113 0.53 1.72 -13.06
CA GLU A 113 -0.46 1.40 -14.09
C GLU A 113 -1.83 2.05 -13.82
N THR A 114 -2.31 1.97 -12.58
CA THR A 114 -3.55 2.65 -12.17
C THR A 114 -3.45 4.17 -12.31
N ARG A 115 -2.27 4.77 -12.03
CA ARG A 115 -2.04 6.20 -12.19
C ARG A 115 -2.09 6.63 -13.66
N MET A 116 -1.52 5.82 -14.55
CA MET A 116 -1.64 6.05 -15.99
C MET A 116 -3.08 5.90 -16.46
N ARG A 117 -3.83 4.93 -15.91
CA ARG A 117 -5.23 4.67 -16.28
C ARG A 117 -6.19 5.77 -15.80
N TRP A 118 -5.98 6.30 -14.60
CA TRP A 118 -6.84 7.29 -13.96
C TRP A 118 -6.04 8.50 -13.42
N PRO A 119 -5.44 9.31 -14.31
CA PRO A 119 -4.54 10.40 -13.91
C PRO A 119 -5.23 11.53 -13.15
N ALA A 120 -6.56 11.63 -13.21
CA ALA A 120 -7.35 12.61 -12.46
C ALA A 120 -7.73 12.14 -11.06
N ALA A 121 -7.57 10.84 -10.75
CA ALA A 121 -7.82 10.32 -9.40
C ALA A 121 -6.67 10.72 -8.47
N ARG A 122 -6.96 10.86 -7.17
CA ARG A 122 -5.91 10.96 -6.16
C ARG A 122 -5.40 9.56 -5.83
N HIS A 123 -4.09 9.39 -5.82
CA HIS A 123 -3.46 8.12 -5.47
C HIS A 123 -2.88 8.20 -4.07
N GLY A 124 -3.27 7.29 -3.18
CA GLY A 124 -2.72 7.16 -1.83
C GLY A 124 -2.02 5.84 -1.64
N VAL A 125 -1.10 5.78 -0.68
CA VAL A 125 -0.44 4.55 -0.24
C VAL A 125 -0.79 4.27 1.22
N ALA A 126 -1.08 3.00 1.52
CA ALA A 126 -1.29 2.51 2.87
C ALA A 126 -0.25 1.42 3.16
N PHE A 127 0.59 1.66 4.17
CA PHE A 127 1.65 0.72 4.55
C PHE A 127 1.17 -0.24 5.63
N ASP A 128 1.37 -1.54 5.45
CA ASP A 128 1.03 -2.53 6.51
C ASP A 128 1.84 -2.26 7.79
N THR A 129 3.09 -1.78 7.64
CA THR A 129 3.95 -1.41 8.77
C THR A 129 3.43 -0.24 9.60
N SER A 130 2.55 0.61 9.06
CA SER A 130 1.97 1.73 9.81
C SER A 130 1.17 1.26 11.03
N PHE A 131 0.53 0.08 10.96
CA PHE A 131 -0.18 -0.49 12.10
C PHE A 131 0.76 -0.84 13.27
N HIS A 132 2.02 -1.16 12.98
CA HIS A 132 3.02 -1.56 13.97
C HIS A 132 3.86 -0.39 14.52
N ALA A 133 3.63 0.84 14.07
CA ALA A 133 4.44 2.00 14.44
C ALA A 133 4.49 2.24 15.96
N THR A 134 3.39 2.01 16.67
CA THR A 134 3.31 2.17 18.14
C THR A 134 4.00 1.04 18.90
N LEU A 135 4.03 -0.18 18.35
CA LEU A 135 4.77 -1.30 18.94
C LEU A 135 6.28 -1.05 18.89
N ALA A 136 6.78 -0.48 17.80
CA ALA A 136 8.18 -0.08 17.68
C ALA A 136 8.58 0.95 18.75
N GLN A 137 7.72 1.92 19.03
CA GLN A 137 7.93 2.92 20.09
C GLN A 137 8.02 2.26 21.49
N LEU A 138 7.13 1.30 21.78
CA LEU A 138 7.14 0.57 23.05
C LEU A 138 8.39 -0.31 23.21
N LEU A 139 8.85 -0.96 22.14
CA LEU A 139 10.06 -1.78 22.15
C LEU A 139 11.34 -0.93 22.27
N ALA A 140 11.38 0.25 21.66
CA ALA A 140 12.50 1.19 21.83
C ALA A 140 12.61 1.68 23.28
N ALA A 141 11.47 1.91 23.95
CA ALA A 141 11.44 2.32 25.35
C ALA A 141 11.83 1.20 26.35
N THR A 142 11.84 -0.07 25.90
CA THR A 142 12.13 -1.25 26.75
C THR A 142 13.43 -1.96 26.39
N ARG A 143 14.17 -1.51 25.38
CA ARG A 143 15.48 -2.04 24.99
C ARG A 143 16.60 -1.56 25.94
N THR A 144 16.77 -2.25 27.06
CA THR A 144 18.13 -2.58 27.54
C THR A 144 18.66 -3.73 26.68
N VAL A 145 19.24 -3.41 25.52
CA VAL A 145 20.01 -4.42 24.79
C VAL A 145 21.35 -4.56 25.51
N SER A 146 21.52 -5.65 26.24
CA SER A 146 22.86 -6.14 26.57
C SER A 146 23.52 -6.57 25.27
N THR A 147 24.36 -5.71 24.70
CA THR A 147 25.29 -6.11 23.65
C THR A 147 26.21 -7.20 24.21
N PRO A 148 26.40 -8.34 23.52
CA PRO A 148 27.38 -9.32 23.97
C PRO A 148 28.76 -8.65 23.90
N THR A 149 29.43 -8.58 25.05
CA THR A 149 30.80 -8.09 25.18
C THR A 149 31.69 -8.93 24.26
N GLN A 150 32.33 -8.29 23.29
CA GLN A 150 33.34 -8.92 22.45
C GLN A 150 34.45 -9.48 23.35
N PRO A 151 34.82 -10.77 23.26
CA PRO A 151 35.88 -11.30 24.10
C PRO A 151 37.20 -10.63 23.72
N ALA A 152 37.94 -10.18 24.75
CA ALA A 152 39.24 -9.54 24.61
C ALA A 152 40.19 -10.44 23.80
N SER A 153 40.80 -9.86 22.77
CA SER A 153 41.89 -10.48 22.02
C SER A 153 43.04 -10.79 22.98
N VAL A 154 43.38 -12.07 23.11
CA VAL A 154 44.60 -12.50 23.80
C VAL A 154 45.76 -12.26 22.84
N GLU A 155 46.64 -11.31 23.19
CA GLU A 155 47.93 -11.13 22.51
C GLU A 155 48.87 -12.30 22.80
N PRO A 156 49.62 -12.83 21.82
CA PRO A 156 50.61 -13.87 22.06
C PRO A 156 51.91 -13.28 22.60
N ALA A 157 52.57 -14.03 23.49
CA ALA A 157 53.87 -13.75 24.08
C ALA A 157 55.05 -14.06 23.14
#